data_AF-A0A2K4ZKY8-F1
#
_entry.id   AF-A0A2K4ZKY8-F1
#
_cell.length_a   1.000
_cell.length_b   1.000
_cell.length_c   1.000
_cell.angle_alpha   90.00
_cell.angle_beta   90.00
_cell.angle_gamma   90.00
#
_symmetry.space_group_name_H-M   'P 1'
#
loop_
_entity.id
_entity.type
_entity.pdbx_description
1 polymer ?
#
loop_
_entity_poly.entity_id
_entity_poly.type
_entity_poly.pdbx_seq_one_letter_code
_entity_poly.pdbx_strand_id
1 'polypeptide(L)' 'MKAIAKYPGSKWSLADWIIRFFPKHHSYLEPFFGSGAVLFNKPRSHIETVNDLDCNVVNLF' A
#
# COMPACT_ATOMS: atom_id res chain seq x y z
N MET A 1 6.83 -3.39 11.61
CA MET A 1 5.53 -2.71 11.80
C MET A 1 4.44 -3.70 12.17
N LYS A 2 3.36 -3.25 12.83
CA LYS A 2 2.16 -4.07 13.03
C LYS A 2 1.28 -3.94 11.78
N ALA A 3 0.91 -5.08 11.20
CA ALA A 3 -0.01 -5.11 10.07
C ALA A 3 -1.40 -4.65 10.50
N ILE A 4 -2.02 -3.76 9.71
CA ILE A 4 -3.40 -3.30 9.93
C ILE A 4 -4.39 -4.41 9.58
N ALA A 5 -4.14 -5.13 8.48
CA ALA A 5 -4.89 -6.30 8.07
C ALA A 5 -3.94 -7.45 7.72
N LYS A 6 -4.27 -8.68 8.17
CA LYS A 6 -3.59 -9.90 7.72
C LYS A 6 -4.19 -10.31 6.38
N TYR A 7 -3.36 -10.36 5.34
CA TYR A 7 -3.80 -10.70 3.99
C TYR A 7 -2.75 -11.61 3.33
N PRO A 8 -3.17 -12.67 2.60
CA PRO A 8 -2.24 -13.53 1.87
C PRO A 8 -1.36 -12.73 0.91
N GLY A 9 -0.05 -13.03 0.88
CA GLY A 9 0.89 -12.34 0.00
C GLY A 9 1.22 -10.90 0.40
N SER A 10 0.86 -10.43 1.60
CA SER A 10 1.17 -9.07 2.04
C SER A 10 2.67 -8.78 1.99
N LYS A 11 3.00 -7.50 1.82
CA LYS A 11 4.39 -7.02 1.81
C LYS A 11 4.80 -6.30 3.08
N TRP A 12 4.12 -6.53 4.22
CA TRP A 12 4.41 -5.80 5.48
C TRP A 12 5.87 -5.90 5.94
N SER A 13 6.52 -7.07 5.76
CA SER A 13 7.94 -7.26 6.09
C SER A 13 8.90 -6.68 5.04
N LEU A 14 8.43 -6.46 3.81
CA LEU A 14 9.22 -5.96 2.68
C LEU A 14 8.95 -4.49 2.37
N ALA A 15 7.99 -3.85 3.04
CA ALA A 15 7.53 -2.50 2.71
C ALA A 15 8.69 -1.51 2.70
N ASP A 16 9.49 -1.45 3.76
CA ASP A 16 10.64 -0.54 3.84
C ASP A 16 11.67 -0.80 2.73
N TRP A 17 11.89 -2.06 2.37
CA TRP A 17 12.79 -2.42 1.28
C TRP A 17 12.24 -1.92 -0.07
N ILE A 18 10.94 -2.14 -0.35
CA ILE A 18 10.27 -1.68 -1.58
C ILE A 18 10.32 -0.14 -1.69
N ILE A 19 9.99 0.56 -0.60
CA ILE A 19 9.88 2.01 -0.55
C ILE A 19 11.23 2.70 -0.84
N ARG A 20 12.36 2.08 -0.49
CA ARG A 20 13.70 2.63 -0.77
C ARG A 20 14.02 2.79 -2.26
N PHE A 21 13.27 2.11 -3.12
CA PHE A 21 13.42 2.23 -4.57
C PHE A 21 12.44 3.23 -5.20
N PHE A 22 11.56 3.85 -4.40
CA PHE A 22 10.63 4.83 -4.94
C PHE A 22 11.37 6.12 -5.33
N PRO A 23 11.18 6.64 -6.55
CA PRO A 23 11.66 7.97 -6.89
C PRO A 23 10.84 9.01 -6.13
N LYS A 24 11.33 10.25 -6.10
CA LYS A 24 10.51 11.39 -5.66
C LYS A 24 9.26 11.46 -6.55
N HIS A 25 8.08 11.49 -5.92
CA HIS A 25 6.81 11.49 -6.63
C HIS A 25 5.80 12.39 -5.94
N HIS A 26 4.89 12.97 -6.73
CA HIS A 26 3.76 13.75 -6.22
C HIS A 26 2.55 12.86 -5.91
N SER A 27 2.31 11.88 -6.78
CA SER A 27 1.16 10.98 -6.74
C SER A 27 1.61 9.53 -6.59
N TYR A 28 0.87 8.74 -5.82
CA TYR A 28 1.09 7.31 -5.65
C TYR A 28 -0.14 6.54 -6.12
N LEU A 29 0.08 5.46 -6.86
CA LEU A 29 -0.95 4.56 -7.37
C LEU A 29 -0.61 3.14 -6.94
N GLU A 30 -1.54 2.48 -6.26
CA GLU A 30 -1.43 1.07 -5.86
C GLU A 30 -2.61 0.27 -6.44
N PRO A 31 -2.45 -0.33 -7.65
CA PRO A 31 -3.55 -1.02 -8.33
C PRO A 31 -4.00 -2.34 -7.69
N PHE A 32 -3.16 -2.90 -6.82
CA PHE A 32 -3.33 -4.18 -6.13
C PHE A 32 -3.11 -3.99 -4.63
N PHE A 33 -4.07 -3.31 -3.99
CA PHE A 33 -3.92 -2.79 -2.65
C PHE A 33 -3.72 -3.87 -1.58
N GLY A 34 -4.55 -4.93 -1.60
CA GLY A 34 -4.54 -5.99 -0.59
C GLY A 34 -4.64 -5.43 0.83
N SER A 35 -3.58 -5.62 1.64
CA SER A 35 -3.54 -5.09 3.01
C SER A 35 -3.00 -3.67 3.15
N GLY A 36 -2.69 -2.98 2.05
CA GLY A 36 -2.10 -1.63 2.04
C GLY A 36 -0.69 -1.53 2.62
N ALA A 37 0.07 -2.64 2.58
CA ALA A 37 1.37 -2.71 3.24
C ALA A 37 2.36 -1.63 2.76
N VAL A 38 2.33 -1.23 1.49
CA VAL A 38 3.24 -0.20 0.98
C VAL A 38 2.67 1.19 1.25
N LEU A 39 1.39 1.44 0.94
CA LEU A 39 0.73 2.71 1.24
C LEU A 39 0.92 3.16 2.70
N PHE A 40 0.64 2.27 3.66
CA PHE A 40 0.66 2.63 5.08
C PHE A 40 2.07 2.81 5.67
N ASN A 41 3.12 2.47 4.93
CA ASN A 41 4.50 2.60 5.40
C ASN A 41 5.34 3.60 4.57
N LYS A 42 4.92 3.96 3.36
CA LYS A 42 5.62 4.99 2.58
C LYS A 42 5.41 6.38 3.19
N PRO A 43 6.32 7.33 2.95
CA PRO A 43 6.03 8.74 3.19
C PRO A 43 4.78 9.18 2.43
N ARG A 44 3.95 10.01 3.06
CA ARG A 44 2.70 10.50 2.46
C ARG A 44 2.96 11.27 1.16
N SER A 45 2.13 11.05 0.15
CA SER A 45 2.11 11.79 -1.12
C SER A 45 0.90 12.71 -1.16
N HIS A 46 0.91 13.69 -2.06
CA HIS A 46 -0.21 14.65 -2.15
C HIS A 46 -1.49 13.98 -2.62
N ILE A 47 -1.33 13.00 -3.53
CA ILE A 47 -2.42 12.17 -4.05
C ILE A 47 -2.00 10.71 -3.88
N GLU A 48 -2.90 9.91 -3.31
CA GLU A 48 -2.73 8.48 -3.11
C GLU A 48 -4.00 7.80 -3.62
N THR A 49 -3.87 6.94 -4.62
CA THR A 49 -4.97 6.23 -5.24
C THR A 49 -4.75 4.74 -5.07
N VAL A 50 -5.73 4.07 -4.48
CA VAL A 50 -5.72 2.63 -4.29
C VAL A 50 -6.80 2.00 -5.15
N ASN A 51 -6.53 0.78 -5.61
CA ASN A 51 -7.53 -0.07 -6.22
C ASN A 51 -7.29 -1.50 -5.79
N ASP A 52 -8.36 -2.27 -5.74
CA ASP A 52 -8.30 -3.72 -5.66
C ASP A 52 -9.44 -4.32 -6.49
N LEU A 53 -9.25 -5.56 -6.94
CA LEU A 53 -10.33 -6.28 -7.62
C LEU A 53 -11.40 -6.73 -6.62
N ASP A 54 -11.01 -7.02 -5.37
CA ASP A 54 -11.95 -7.34 -4.31
C ASP A 54 -12.61 -6.06 -3.77
N CYS A 55 -13.87 -5.84 -4.15
CA CYS A 55 -14.64 -4.70 -3.69
C CYS A 55 -14.80 -4.63 -2.17
N ASN A 56 -14.67 -5.74 -1.43
CA ASN A 56 -14.70 -5.70 0.03
C ASN A 56 -13.43 -5.08 0.61
N VAL A 57 -12.28 -5.30 -0.04
CA VAL A 57 -11.02 -4.63 0.30
C VAL A 57 -11.21 -3.13 0.05
N VAL A 58 -11.71 -2.74 -1.13
CA VAL A 58 -11.94 -1.32 -1.44
C VAL A 58 -12.96 -0.67 -0.49
N ASN A 59 -14.06 -1.34 -0.16
CA ASN A 59 -15.09 -0.79 0.74
C ASN A 59 -14.65 -0.70 2.21
N LEU A 60 -13.61 -1.45 2.62
CA LEU A 60 -13.10 -1.41 3.98
C LEU A 60 -12.24 -0.17 4.27
N PHE A 61 -11.60 0.39 3.23
CA PHE A 61 -10.56 1.42 3.36
C PHE A 61 -10.97 2.73 2.67
#